data_AF-A0A975W2K6-F1
#
_entry.id   AF-A0A975W2K6-F1
#
_cell.length_a   1.000
_cell.length_b   1.000
_cell.length_c   1.000
_cell.angle_alpha   90.00
_cell.angle_beta   90.00
_cell.angle_gamma   90.00
#
_symmetry.space_group_name_H-M   'P 1'
#
loop_
_entity.id
_entity.type
_entity.pdbx_description
1 polymer ?
#
loop_
_entity_poly.entity_id
_entity_poly.type
_entity_poly.pdbx_seq_one_letter_code
_entity_poly.pdbx_strand_id
1 'polypeptide(L)'
;MKTCKFVPSLLLAGALVAPLAAYAAQPVHSAPGEIGIVFHDAPGTQTREQVRRELDAFRRNPVSADGHWRQVGGGIGWATVPHAYKLQNGKLLHADRFDHSTPRPDLNMTAEERQMARELYTGG
;
A
#
# COMPACT_ATOMS: atom_id res chain seq x y z
N MET A 1 -37.08 49.24 25.22
CA MET A 1 -36.14 48.48 24.38
C MET A 1 -35.33 47.54 25.27
N LYS A 2 -35.50 46.23 25.14
CA LYS A 2 -34.64 45.22 25.79
C LYS A 2 -34.32 44.15 24.76
N THR A 3 -33.16 44.27 24.13
CA THR A 3 -32.61 43.27 23.22
C THR A 3 -31.92 42.20 24.05
N CYS A 4 -32.41 40.97 23.93
CA CYS A 4 -31.72 39.77 24.37
C CYS A 4 -31.55 38.92 23.12
N LYS A 5 -30.31 38.48 22.81
CA LYS A 5 -29.99 37.10 22.43
C LYS A 5 -28.51 36.92 22.05
N PHE A 6 -27.85 36.18 22.93
CA PHE A 6 -26.90 35.08 22.70
C PHE A 6 -25.75 35.24 21.71
N VAL A 7 -24.55 35.31 22.29
CA VAL A 7 -23.22 35.27 21.67
C VAL A 7 -22.89 33.85 21.15
N PRO A 8 -22.42 33.68 19.91
CA PRO A 8 -22.00 32.39 19.37
C PRO A 8 -20.53 32.14 19.73
N SER A 9 -20.26 31.54 20.90
CA SER A 9 -18.88 31.26 21.33
C SER A 9 -18.51 29.78 21.44
N LEU A 10 -19.43 28.85 21.11
CA LEU A 10 -19.19 27.41 21.33
C LEU A 10 -18.56 26.65 20.14
N LEU A 11 -18.52 27.24 18.94
CA LEU A 11 -18.03 26.54 17.74
C LEU A 11 -16.50 26.60 17.55
N LEU A 12 -15.80 27.58 18.13
CA LEU A 12 -14.36 27.72 17.93
C LEU A 12 -13.52 26.78 18.81
N ALA A 13 -14.08 26.29 19.93
CA ALA A 13 -13.39 25.39 20.85
C ALA A 13 -13.26 23.95 20.31
N GLY A 14 -14.19 23.48 19.48
CA GLY A 14 -14.14 22.12 18.92
C GLY A 14 -13.09 21.92 17.82
N ALA A 15 -12.79 22.98 17.05
CA ALA A 15 -11.88 22.91 15.92
C ALA A 15 -10.40 22.74 16.32
N LEU A 16 -10.03 23.14 17.55
CA LEU A 16 -8.66 23.01 18.06
C LEU A 16 -8.41 21.66 18.75
N VAL A 17 -9.45 20.90 19.11
CA VAL A 17 -9.31 19.60 19.78
C VAL A 17 -9.11 18.45 18.79
N ALA A 18 -9.77 18.51 17.62
CA ALA A 18 -9.62 17.51 16.57
C ALA A 18 -8.17 17.27 16.11
N PRO A 19 -7.33 18.30 15.84
CA PRO A 19 -5.94 18.08 15.43
C PRO A 19 -5.07 17.51 16.57
N LEU A 20 -5.36 17.82 17.84
CA LEU A 20 -4.64 17.26 18.99
C LEU A 20 -4.98 15.78 19.23
N ALA A 21 -6.26 15.41 19.09
CA ALA A 21 -6.67 14.01 19.19
C ALA A 21 -6.09 13.14 18.06
N ALA A 22 -5.99 13.70 16.84
CA ALA A 22 -5.36 13.02 15.70
C ALA A 22 -3.85 12.83 15.89
N TYR A 23 -3.14 13.83 16.48
CA TYR A 23 -1.72 13.73 16.81
C TYR A 23 -1.45 12.66 17.89
N ALA A 24 -2.29 12.57 18.92
CA ALA A 24 -2.17 11.56 19.97
C ALA A 24 -2.42 10.12 19.47
N ALA A 25 -3.19 9.96 18.39
CA ALA A 25 -3.43 8.67 17.75
C ALA A 25 -2.33 8.26 16.75
N GLN A 26 -1.35 9.13 16.47
CA GLN A 26 -0.24 8.77 15.59
C GLN A 26 0.71 7.79 16.32
N PRO A 27 1.13 6.70 15.67
CA PRO A 27 2.15 5.80 16.21
C PRO A 27 3.54 6.43 16.26
N VAL A 28 3.68 7.65 15.73
CA VAL A 28 4.94 8.39 15.70
C VAL A 28 4.64 9.83 16.10
N HIS A 29 5.31 10.32 17.14
CA HIS A 29 5.18 11.71 17.54
C HIS A 29 6.52 12.28 18.01
N SER A 30 6.72 13.58 17.85
CA SER A 30 7.90 14.28 18.35
C SER A 30 7.71 14.61 19.82
N ALA A 31 8.63 14.21 20.69
CA ALA A 31 8.54 14.48 22.12
C ALA A 31 8.76 15.97 22.42
N PRO A 32 7.90 16.64 23.20
CA PRO A 32 8.14 18.02 23.62
C PRO A 32 9.34 18.06 24.58
N GLY A 33 10.45 18.64 24.16
CA GLY A 33 11.63 18.87 25.01
C GLY A 33 12.83 17.95 24.78
N GLU A 34 12.74 16.98 23.86
CA GLU A 34 13.88 16.14 23.45
C GLU A 34 14.02 16.15 21.92
N ILE A 35 15.26 16.11 21.41
CA ILE A 35 15.52 15.82 19.99
C ILE A 35 15.27 14.31 19.79
N GLY A 36 14.00 13.92 19.68
CA GLY A 36 13.62 12.52 19.60
C GLY A 36 12.26 12.31 18.96
N ILE A 37 12.19 11.31 18.09
CA ILE A 37 10.95 10.75 17.57
C ILE A 37 10.58 9.58 18.47
N VAL A 38 9.40 9.63 19.09
CA VAL A 38 8.85 8.54 19.90
C VAL A 38 7.99 7.67 19.00
N PHE A 39 8.32 6.38 18.94
CA PHE A 39 7.54 5.36 18.26
C PHE A 39 6.67 4.63 19.27
N HIS A 40 5.39 4.52 18.97
CA HIS A 40 4.44 3.65 19.64
C HIS A 40 4.09 2.49 18.72
N ASP A 41 3.74 1.36 19.34
CA ASP A 41 3.18 0.24 18.61
C ASP A 41 1.88 0.70 17.92
N ALA A 42 1.88 0.66 16.59
CA ALA A 42 0.66 0.88 15.84
C ALA A 42 -0.37 -0.20 16.23
N PRO A 43 -1.62 0.16 16.52
CA PRO A 43 -2.63 -0.83 16.89
C PRO A 43 -2.84 -1.80 15.73
N GLY A 44 -2.39 -3.04 15.90
CA GLY A 44 -2.64 -4.14 14.97
C GLY A 44 -3.94 -4.87 15.33
N THR A 45 -4.72 -5.26 14.32
CA THR A 45 -5.92 -6.10 14.50
C THR A 45 -5.59 -7.58 14.65
N GLN A 46 -4.34 -7.97 14.37
CA GLN A 46 -3.91 -9.37 14.41
C GLN A 46 -3.47 -9.80 15.80
N THR A 47 -3.93 -10.98 16.20
CA THR A 47 -3.47 -11.69 17.40
C THR A 47 -2.08 -12.28 17.20
N ARG A 48 -1.36 -12.50 18.31
CA ARG A 48 -0.03 -13.14 18.27
C ARG A 48 -0.06 -14.53 17.64
N GLU A 49 -1.16 -15.25 17.85
CA GLU A 49 -1.42 -16.57 17.29
C GLU A 49 -1.61 -16.51 15.77
N GLN A 50 -2.30 -15.49 15.26
CA GLN A 50 -2.42 -15.24 13.80
C GLN A 50 -1.05 -14.98 13.18
N VAL A 51 -0.26 -14.06 13.75
CA VAL A 51 1.08 -13.73 13.25
C VAL A 51 1.99 -14.96 13.22
N ARG A 52 1.96 -15.79 14.28
CA ARG A 52 2.75 -17.04 14.32
C ARG A 52 2.33 -18.01 13.22
N ARG A 53 1.02 -18.20 13.01
CA ARG A 53 0.52 -19.07 11.94
C ARG A 53 0.92 -18.58 10.56
N GLU A 54 0.82 -17.28 10.31
CA GLU A 54 1.22 -16.66 9.04
C GLU A 54 2.73 -16.82 8.81
N LEU A 55 3.53 -16.57 9.84
CA LEU A 55 4.98 -16.75 9.77
C LEU A 55 5.37 -18.21 9.48
N ASP A 56 4.73 -19.19 10.12
CA ASP A 56 5.01 -20.60 9.87
C ASP A 56 4.54 -21.03 8.48
N ALA A 57 3.44 -20.47 7.97
CA ALA A 57 3.01 -20.68 6.59
C ALA A 57 4.03 -20.11 5.59
N PHE A 58 4.51 -18.89 5.84
CA PHE A 58 5.55 -18.25 5.04
C PHE A 58 6.85 -19.05 5.05
N ARG A 59 7.31 -19.53 6.22
CA ARG A 59 8.53 -20.36 6.31
C ARG A 59 8.46 -21.64 5.47
N ARG A 60 7.27 -22.26 5.36
CA ARG A 60 7.06 -23.46 4.52
C ARG A 60 7.08 -23.15 3.02
N ASN A 61 6.59 -21.98 2.63
CA ASN A 61 6.63 -21.51 1.26
C ASN A 61 6.88 -20.01 1.24
N PRO A 62 8.15 -19.57 1.20
CA PRO A 62 8.54 -18.18 1.43
C PRO A 62 8.30 -17.35 0.17
N VAL A 63 7.03 -17.28 -0.23
CA VAL A 63 6.54 -16.53 -1.37
C VAL A 63 5.69 -15.39 -0.84
N SER A 64 5.80 -14.23 -1.47
CA SER A 64 5.01 -13.05 -1.16
C SER A 64 3.51 -13.31 -1.35
N ALA A 65 2.67 -12.48 -0.73
CA ALA A 65 1.21 -12.65 -0.79
C ALA A 65 0.64 -12.58 -2.21
N ASP A 66 1.29 -11.80 -3.09
CA ASP A 66 0.96 -11.66 -4.51
C ASP A 66 1.56 -12.79 -5.39
N GLY A 67 2.36 -13.69 -4.81
CA GLY A 67 2.97 -14.80 -5.53
C GLY A 67 4.26 -14.44 -6.27
N HIS A 68 4.48 -13.18 -6.62
CA HIS A 68 5.51 -12.76 -7.58
C HIS A 68 6.95 -12.91 -7.07
N TRP A 69 7.15 -12.94 -5.75
CA TRP A 69 8.47 -12.90 -5.14
C TRP A 69 8.68 -14.07 -4.20
N ARG A 70 9.87 -14.67 -4.25
CA ARG A 70 10.33 -15.69 -3.31
C ARG A 70 11.51 -15.15 -2.52
N GLN A 71 11.47 -15.29 -1.20
CA GLN A 71 12.63 -15.00 -0.37
C GLN A 71 13.67 -16.11 -0.56
N VAL A 72 14.86 -15.74 -1.01
CA VAL A 72 15.96 -16.68 -1.36
C VAL A 72 16.95 -16.85 -0.21
N GLY A 73 16.96 -15.91 0.75
CA GLY A 73 17.91 -15.93 1.87
C GLY A 73 19.34 -15.56 1.45
N GLY A 74 20.32 -15.78 2.34
CA GLY A 74 21.75 -15.65 2.02
C GLY A 74 22.23 -14.26 1.60
N GLY A 75 21.49 -13.18 1.90
CA GLY A 75 21.82 -11.81 1.49
C GLY A 75 21.29 -11.39 0.12
N ILE A 76 20.71 -12.31 -0.66
CA ILE A 76 20.11 -12.03 -1.98
C ILE A 76 18.71 -11.41 -1.83
N GLY A 77 18.06 -11.59 -0.67
CA GLY A 77 16.74 -11.03 -0.39
C GLY A 77 15.64 -11.78 -1.12
N TRP A 78 15.13 -11.19 -2.20
CA TRP A 78 13.97 -11.67 -2.97
C TRP A 78 14.33 -11.93 -4.43
N ALA A 79 13.80 -13.01 -5.00
CA ALA A 79 13.86 -13.30 -6.42
C ALA A 79 12.46 -13.45 -7.01
N THR A 80 12.33 -13.17 -8.30
CA THR A 80 11.07 -13.31 -9.03
C THR A 80 10.70 -14.79 -9.19
N VAL A 81 9.42 -15.11 -9.01
CA VAL A 81 8.89 -16.44 -9.29
C VAL A 81 8.43 -16.49 -10.76
N PRO A 82 8.94 -17.42 -11.58
CA PRO A 82 8.51 -17.53 -12.97
C PRO A 82 7.09 -18.11 -13.08
N HIS A 83 6.39 -17.76 -14.17
CA HIS A 83 5.11 -18.38 -14.51
C HIS A 83 5.26 -19.90 -14.70
N ALA A 84 4.24 -20.64 -14.27
CA ALA A 84 4.18 -22.08 -14.43
C ALA A 84 3.06 -22.43 -15.41
N TYR A 85 3.31 -23.37 -16.31
CA TYR A 85 2.33 -23.80 -17.32
C TYR A 85 2.05 -25.29 -17.21
N LYS A 86 0.82 -25.68 -17.52
CA LYS A 86 0.40 -27.07 -17.69
C LYS A 86 -0.22 -27.25 -19.07
N LEU A 87 0.17 -28.32 -19.75
CA LEU A 87 -0.45 -28.73 -21.00
C LEU A 87 -1.73 -29.50 -20.69
N GLN A 88 -2.88 -28.94 -21.07
CA GLN A 88 -4.19 -29.58 -20.88
C GLN A 88 -4.98 -29.47 -22.19
N ASN A 89 -5.42 -30.62 -22.72
CA ASN A 89 -6.17 -30.71 -23.98
C ASN A 89 -5.46 -29.99 -25.16
N GLY A 90 -4.13 -30.09 -25.24
CA GLY A 90 -3.33 -29.44 -26.28
C GLY A 90 -3.15 -27.92 -26.12
N LYS A 91 -3.63 -27.32 -25.02
CA LYS A 91 -3.44 -25.90 -24.71
C LYS A 91 -2.53 -25.73 -23.50
N LEU A 92 -1.65 -24.72 -23.54
CA LEU A 92 -0.91 -24.28 -22.37
C LEU A 92 -1.82 -23.42 -21.50
N LEU A 93 -2.06 -23.87 -20.27
CA LEU A 93 -2.80 -23.13 -19.25
C LEU A 93 -1.82 -22.71 -18.15
N HIS A 94 -2.00 -21.49 -17.64
CA HIS A 94 -1.30 -21.05 -16.44
C HIS A 94 -1.66 -21.95 -15.26
N ALA A 95 -0.64 -22.43 -14.58
CA ALA A 95 -0.73 -23.27 -13.41
C ALA A 95 -0.17 -22.59 -12.16
N ASP A 96 0.39 -21.39 -12.33
CA ASP A 96 0.77 -20.50 -11.24
C ASP A 96 -0.46 -19.80 -10.63
N ARG A 97 -0.25 -19.09 -9.53
CA ARG A 97 -1.29 -18.37 -8.79
C ARG A 97 -1.23 -16.86 -9.00
N PHE A 98 -0.52 -16.39 -10.03
CA PHE A 98 -0.45 -14.96 -10.29
C PHE A 98 -1.81 -14.45 -10.76
N ASP A 99 -2.07 -13.18 -10.51
CA ASP A 99 -3.27 -12.54 -11.03
C ASP A 99 -3.10 -12.36 -12.56
N HIS A 100 -4.09 -12.85 -13.30
CA HIS A 100 -4.16 -12.73 -14.77
C HIS A 100 -5.34 -11.86 -15.19
N SER A 101 -5.98 -11.15 -14.25
CA SER A 101 -7.12 -10.27 -14.50
C SER A 101 -6.71 -8.90 -15.04
N THR A 102 -5.41 -8.59 -15.08
CA THR A 102 -4.90 -7.33 -15.62
C THR A 102 -5.33 -7.19 -17.09
N PRO A 103 -6.05 -6.12 -17.45
CA PRO A 103 -6.47 -5.91 -18.83
C PRO A 103 -5.22 -5.79 -19.72
N ARG A 104 -5.28 -6.42 -20.89
CA ARG A 104 -4.20 -6.30 -21.87
C ARG A 104 -4.06 -4.82 -22.23
N PRO A 105 -2.84 -4.25 -22.18
CA PRO A 105 -2.63 -2.88 -22.60
C PRO A 105 -3.06 -2.73 -24.06
N ASP A 106 -3.74 -1.63 -24.38
CA ASP A 106 -3.99 -1.28 -25.78
C ASP A 106 -2.64 -0.91 -26.41
N LEU A 107 -2.28 -1.63 -27.46
CA LEU A 107 -1.06 -1.36 -28.22
C LEU A 107 -1.29 -0.28 -29.29
N ASN A 108 -2.54 0.14 -29.49
CA ASN A 108 -2.88 1.21 -30.40
C ASN A 108 -2.65 2.55 -29.72
N MET A 109 -1.58 3.22 -30.12
CA MET A 109 -1.29 4.58 -29.70
C MET A 109 -2.40 5.52 -30.17
N THR A 110 -2.98 6.28 -29.25
CA THR A 110 -3.95 7.33 -29.57
C THR A 110 -3.30 8.42 -30.44
N ALA A 111 -4.11 9.27 -31.09
CA ALA A 111 -3.59 10.35 -31.92
C ALA A 111 -2.71 11.32 -31.10
N GLU A 112 -3.10 11.57 -29.85
CA GLU A 112 -2.41 12.44 -28.90
C GLU A 112 -1.07 11.83 -28.44
N GLU A 113 -1.07 10.56 -28.00
CA GLU A 113 0.15 9.85 -27.64
C GLU A 113 1.14 9.77 -28.81
N ARG A 114 0.62 9.63 -30.04
CA ARG A 114 1.43 9.61 -31.27
C ARG A 114 2.03 10.97 -31.58
N GLN A 115 1.30 12.05 -31.30
CA GLN A 115 1.83 13.40 -31.44
C GLN A 115 2.91 13.68 -30.41
N MET A 116 2.66 13.34 -29.15
CA MET A 116 3.63 13.45 -28.06
C MET A 116 4.89 12.62 -28.32
N ALA A 117 4.76 11.38 -28.80
CA ALA A 117 5.90 10.54 -29.16
C ALA A 117 6.72 11.14 -30.33
N ARG A 118 6.07 11.77 -31.31
CA ARG A 118 6.76 12.47 -32.40
C ARG A 118 7.52 13.70 -31.89
N GLU A 119 6.92 14.48 -31.01
CA GLU A 119 7.59 15.64 -30.41
C GLU A 119 8.82 15.22 -29.56
N LEU A 120 8.69 14.14 -28.80
CA LEU A 120 9.77 13.61 -27.93
C LEU A 120 10.93 12.96 -28.69
N TYR A 121 10.66 12.21 -29.77
CA TYR A 121 11.68 11.36 -30.41
C TYR A 121 12.10 11.79 -31.81
N THR A 122 11.31 12.61 -32.50
CA THR A 122 11.68 13.12 -33.84
C THR A 122 12.25 14.53 -33.83
N GLY A 123 12.27 15.20 -32.67
CA GLY A 123 13.03 16.42 -32.42
C GLY A 123 12.89 17.51 -33.50
N GLY A 124 11.88 18.38 -33.34
CA GLY A 124 11.80 19.69 -34.01
C GLY A 124 11.55 19.65 -35.50
#